data_AF-A0A847X969-F1
#
_entry.id   AF-A0A847X969-F1
#
_cell.length_a   1.000
_cell.length_b   1.000
_cell.length_c   1.000
_cell.angle_alpha   90.00
_cell.angle_beta   90.00
_cell.angle_gamma   90.00
#
_symmetry.space_group_name_H-M   'P 1'
#
loop_
_entity.id
_entity.type
_entity.pdbx_description
1 polymer ?
#
loop_
_entity_poly.entity_id
_entity_poly.type
_entity_poly.pdbx_seq_one_letter_code
_entity_poly.pdbx_strand_id
1 'polypeptide(L)' 'VDAIMLSDQDKTFAETYGLWIPEMEKLARSIFVVDEEGTLVYKELVPEVSSEPDYDNALEFLK' A
#
# COMPACT_ATOMS: atom_id res chain seq x y z
N VAL A 1 0.25 -15.95 -9.89
CA VAL A 1 0.18 -14.50 -9.61
C VAL A 1 1.59 -13.99 -9.73
N ASP A 2 1.87 -13.17 -10.73
CA ASP A 2 3.19 -12.56 -10.88
C ASP A 2 3.31 -11.44 -9.86
N ALA A 3 4.23 -11.57 -8.91
CA ALA A 3 4.51 -10.56 -7.91
C ALA A 3 5.89 -9.96 -8.19
N ILE A 4 5.94 -8.63 -8.33
CA ILE A 4 7.18 -7.88 -8.50
C ILE A 4 7.52 -7.21 -7.17
N MET A 5 8.75 -7.43 -6.70
CA MET A 5 9.28 -6.71 -5.54
C MET A 5 9.98 -5.44 -6.01
N LEU A 6 9.60 -4.30 -5.43
CA LEU A 6 10.16 -2.98 -5.72
C LEU A 6 10.84 -2.40 -4.47
N SER A 7 11.75 -1.45 -4.67
CA SER A 7 12.50 -0.81 -3.58
C SER A 7 12.32 0.70 -3.62
N ASP A 8 11.85 1.29 -2.51
CA ASP A 8 11.70 2.73 -2.32
C ASP A 8 12.87 3.30 -1.49
N GLN A 9 14.09 3.22 -2.04
CA GLN A 9 15.31 3.61 -1.28
C GLN A 9 15.31 5.09 -0.89
N ASP A 10 14.87 5.94 -1.82
CA ASP A 10 14.80 7.39 -1.67
C ASP A 10 13.59 7.84 -0.83
N LYS A 11 12.71 6.91 -0.43
CA LYS A 11 11.48 7.15 0.34
C LYS A 11 10.46 8.04 -0.36
N THR A 12 10.66 8.34 -1.64
CA THR A 12 9.78 9.21 -2.42
C THR A 12 8.35 8.69 -2.41
N PHE A 13 8.13 7.39 -2.57
CA PHE A 13 6.79 6.81 -2.50
C PHE A 13 6.23 6.89 -1.08
N ALA A 14 7.02 6.48 -0.09
CA ALA A 14 6.62 6.48 1.31
C ALA A 14 6.24 7.89 1.81
N GLU A 15 6.99 8.92 1.46
CA GLU A 15 6.70 10.30 1.86
C GLU A 15 5.51 10.88 1.09
N THR A 16 5.44 10.68 -0.23
CA THR A 16 4.35 11.19 -1.08
C THR A 16 2.99 10.64 -0.66
N TYR A 17 2.95 9.36 -0.26
CA TYR A 17 1.71 8.69 0.15
C TYR A 17 1.48 8.66 1.66
N GLY A 18 2.34 9.31 2.47
CA GLY A 18 2.19 9.38 3.91
C GLY A 18 2.34 8.03 4.63
N LEU A 19 3.17 7.14 4.07
CA LEU A 19 3.43 5.79 4.59
C LEU A 19 4.73 5.70 5.41
N TRP A 20 5.60 6.70 5.35
CA TRP A 20 6.88 6.63 6.07
C TRP A 20 6.67 6.62 7.58
N ILE A 21 7.22 5.62 8.28
CA ILE A 21 7.26 5.51 9.75
C ILE A 21 8.72 5.73 10.19
N PRO A 22 9.11 6.97 10.54
CA PRO A 22 10.50 7.31 10.84
C PRO A 22 11.10 6.49 11.98
N GLU A 23 10.34 6.25 13.04
CA GLU A 23 10.80 5.55 14.25
C GLU A 23 11.10 4.07 14.00
N MET A 24 10.51 3.49 12.95
CA MET A 24 10.69 2.09 12.59
C MET A 24 11.60 1.89 11.37
N GLU A 25 11.91 2.97 10.64
CA GLU A 25 12.52 2.93 9.31
C GLU A 25 11.77 1.99 8.34
N LYS A 26 10.44 2.04 8.36
CA LYS A 26 9.56 1.18 7.54
C LYS A 26 8.48 1.99 6.84
N LEU A 27 7.91 1.37 5.81
CA LEU A 27 6.61 1.78 5.27
C LEU A 27 5.50 1.23 6.18
N ALA A 28 4.46 2.03 6.39
CA ALA A 28 3.21 1.59 6.94
C ALA A 28 2.62 0.50 6.04
N ARG A 29 1.97 -0.49 6.67
CA ARG A 29 1.30 -1.55 5.94
C ARG A 29 0.05 -0.96 5.28
N SER A 30 -0.09 -1.17 3.99
CA SER A 30 -1.14 -0.54 3.18
C SER A 30 -1.46 -1.34 1.92
N ILE A 31 -2.67 -1.20 1.41
CA ILE A 31 -3.09 -1.68 0.09
C ILE A 31 -3.44 -0.49 -0.80
N PHE A 32 -3.00 -0.54 -2.05
CA PHE A 32 -3.45 0.36 -3.11
C PHE A 32 -3.93 -0.48 -4.28
N VAL A 33 -5.08 -0.14 -4.85
CA VAL A 33 -5.59 -0.76 -6.07
C VAL A 33 -5.66 0.30 -7.16
N VAL A 34 -5.05 -0.02 -8.29
CA VAL A 34 -5.00 0.85 -9.47
C VAL A 34 -5.68 0.10 -10.62
N ASP A 35 -6.60 0.77 -11.32
CA ASP A 35 -7.29 0.19 -12.48
C ASP A 35 -6.44 0.24 -13.76
N GLU A 36 -6.98 -0.28 -14.87
CA GLU A 36 -6.30 -0.34 -16.16
C GLU A 36 -6.00 1.04 -16.77
N GLU A 37 -6.72 2.08 -16.36
CA GLU A 37 -6.50 3.46 -16.79
C GLU A 37 -5.43 4.17 -15.94
N GLY A 38 -4.92 3.51 -14.91
CA GLY A 38 -3.93 4.08 -13.98
C GLY A 38 -4.55 4.90 -12.86
N THR A 39 -5.86 4.77 -12.61
CA THR A 39 -6.57 5.49 -11.55
C THR A 39 -6.47 4.73 -10.23
N LEU A 40 -6.16 5.43 -9.14
CA LEU A 40 -6.23 4.86 -7.79
C LEU A 40 -7.69 4.72 -7.35
N VAL A 41 -8.21 3.50 -7.34
CA VAL A 41 -9.63 3.20 -7.05
C VAL A 41 -9.89 2.76 -5.61
N TYR A 42 -8.86 2.27 -4.92
CA TYR A 42 -8.94 1.88 -3.51
C TYR A 42 -7.63 2.16 -2.79
N LYS A 43 -7.75 2.55 -1.51
CA LYS A 43 -6.63 2.62 -0.59
C LYS A 43 -7.03 2.15 0.80
N GLU A 44 -6.12 1.43 1.44
CA GLU A 44 -6.23 1.05 2.84
C GLU A 44 -4.89 1.36 3.53
N LEU A 45 -4.97 2.06 4.65
CA LEU A 45 -3.87 2.23 5.58
C LEU A 45 -4.18 1.40 6.82
N VAL A 46 -3.33 0.41 7.12
CA VAL A 46 -3.56 -0.47 8.27
C VAL A 46 -3.21 0.28 9.56
N PRO A 47 -4.12 0.36 10.55
CA PRO A 47 -3.88 1.11 11.78
C PRO A 47 -2.69 0.62 12.60
N GLU A 48 -2.40 -0.69 12.55
CA GLU A 48 -1.29 -1.30 13.26
C GLU A 48 -0.45 -2.15 12.30
N VAL A 49 0.87 -1.91 12.24
CA VAL A 49 1.77 -2.57 11.28
C VAL A 49 1.84 -4.10 11.44
N SER A 50 1.50 -4.60 12.63
CA SER A 50 1.44 -6.03 12.96
C SER A 50 0.20 -6.71 12.35
N SER A 51 -0.88 -5.96 12.15
CA SER A 51 -2.16 -6.46 11.67
C SER A 51 -2.14 -6.66 10.16
N GLU A 52 -2.90 -7.63 9.68
CA GLU A 52 -3.10 -7.82 8.24
C GLU A 52 -4.08 -6.77 7.69
N PRO A 53 -3.92 -6.36 6.43
CA PRO A 53 -4.93 -5.55 5.75
C PRO A 53 -6.18 -6.39 5.41
N ASP A 54 -7.28 -5.71 5.10
CA ASP A 54 -8.52 -6.34 4.65
C ASP A 54 -8.45 -6.71 3.15
N TYR A 55 -7.82 -7.85 2.87
CA TYR A 55 -7.64 -8.36 1.51
C TYR A 55 -8.95 -8.59 0.78
N ASP A 56 -9.98 -9.07 1.49
CA ASP A 56 -11.28 -9.36 0.88
C ASP A 56 -11.92 -8.06 0.38
N ASN A 57 -11.95 -7.02 1.22
CA ASN A 57 -12.48 -5.70 0.86
C ASN A 57 -11.69 -5.06 -0.29
N ALA A 58 -10.36 -5.16 -0.28
CA ALA A 58 -9.54 -4.68 -1.38
C ALA A 58 -9.86 -5.36 -2.72
N LEU A 59 -10.13 -6.67 -2.70
CA LEU A 59 -10.49 -7.44 -3.89
C LEU A 59 -11.95 -7.22 -4.33
N GLU A 60 -12.86 -6.89 -3.41
CA GLU A 60 -14.25 -6.57 -3.77
C GLU A 60 -14.34 -5.32 -4.66
N PHE A 61 -13.43 -4.36 -4.48
CA PHE A 61 -13.34 -3.17 -5.33
C PHE A 61 -12.97 -3.44 -6.80
N LEU A 62 -12.47 -4.65 -7.10
CA LEU A 62 -12.09 -5.09 -8.44
C LEU A 62 -13.20 -5.90 -9.14
N LYS A 63 -14.32 -6.19 -8.47
CA LYS A 63 -15.47 -6.92 -9.04
C LYS A 63 -16.40 -5.98 -9.80
#